data_AF-A0A535MQF8-F1
#
_entry.id   AF-A0A535MQF8-F1
#
_cell.length_a   1.000
_cell.length_b   1.000
_cell.length_c   1.000
_cell.angle_alpha   90.00
_cell.angle_beta   90.00
_cell.angle_gamma   90.00
#
_symmetry.space_group_name_H-M   'P 1'
#
loop_
_entity.id
_entity.type
_entity.pdbx_description
1 polymer ?
#
loop_
_entity_poly.entity_id
_entity_poly.type
_entity_poly.pdbx_seq_one_letter_code
_entity_poly.pdbx_strand_id
1 'polypeptide(L)' 'MKTSTDTRDVRVERDAAPSYPGVIPMIAYEDGLAALDWLAAAFGFRERTRMTDKDGRLSHGEMETEEGLIMLASPT' A
#
# COMPACT_ATOMS: atom_id res chain seq x y z
N MET A 1 -52.23 -1.67 -15.66
CA MET A 1 -51.18 -0.71 -16.08
C MET A 1 -50.98 0.31 -14.97
N LYS A 2 -50.00 0.08 -14.09
CA LYS A 2 -49.49 1.08 -13.13
C LYS A 2 -47.98 0.87 -13.07
N THR A 3 -47.25 1.87 -13.56
CA THR A 3 -45.80 1.93 -13.66
C THR A 3 -45.17 2.03 -12.28
N SER A 4 -44.32 1.07 -11.94
CA SER A 4 -43.43 1.12 -10.79
C SER A 4 -42.17 1.86 -11.22
N THR A 5 -41.97 3.08 -10.72
CA THR A 5 -40.73 3.83 -10.91
C THR A 5 -39.66 3.22 -10.02
N ASP A 6 -38.75 2.46 -10.63
CA ASP A 6 -37.51 1.98 -10.01
C ASP A 6 -36.56 3.17 -9.85
N THR A 7 -36.48 3.70 -8.63
CA THR A 7 -35.49 4.71 -8.25
C THR A 7 -34.13 4.05 -8.25
N ARG A 8 -33.39 4.19 -9.36
CA ARG A 8 -31.97 3.82 -9.40
C ARG A 8 -31.22 4.72 -8.42
N ASP A 9 -30.74 4.10 -7.33
CA ASP A 9 -29.74 4.67 -6.44
C ASP A 9 -28.55 5.14 -7.27
N VAL A 10 -28.41 6.46 -7.41
CA VAL A 10 -27.18 7.07 -7.90
C VAL A 10 -26.19 6.97 -6.76
N ARG A 11 -25.47 5.84 -6.68
CA ARG A 11 -24.27 5.75 -5.86
C ARG A 11 -23.27 6.73 -6.48
N VAL A 12 -23.06 7.85 -5.79
CA VAL A 12 -21.97 8.78 -6.08
C VAL A 12 -20.69 7.95 -6.06
N GLU A 13 -20.11 7.72 -7.24
CA GLU A 13 -18.77 7.19 -7.40
C GLU A 13 -17.84 8.26 -6.83
N ARG A 14 -17.58 8.17 -5.51
CA ARG A 14 -16.55 8.98 -4.88
C ARG A 14 -15.28 8.66 -5.64
N ASP A 15 -14.69 9.66 -6.30
CA ASP A 15 -13.33 9.58 -6.83
C ASP A 15 -12.50 8.81 -5.83
N ALA A 16 -12.05 7.61 -6.23
CA ALA A 16 -11.51 6.65 -5.30
C ALA A 16 -10.24 7.24 -4.70
N ALA A 17 -10.35 7.76 -3.47
CA ALA A 17 -9.20 7.92 -2.60
C ALA A 17 -8.41 6.61 -2.67
N PRO A 18 -7.07 6.64 -2.78
CA PRO A 18 -6.28 5.43 -3.01
C PRO A 18 -6.73 4.36 -2.03
N SER A 19 -7.37 3.33 -2.56
CA SER A 19 -8.00 2.29 -1.76
C SER A 19 -6.88 1.41 -1.24
N TYR A 20 -6.45 1.67 -0.02
CA TYR A 20 -5.58 0.73 0.67
C TYR A 20 -6.33 -0.62 0.82
N PRO A 21 -5.64 -1.76 0.63
CA PRO A 21 -6.22 -3.06 0.91
C PRO A 21 -6.73 -3.12 2.36
N GLY A 22 -7.78 -3.90 2.61
CA GLY A 22 -8.36 -4.03 3.96
C GLY A 22 -7.38 -4.57 5.01
N VAL A 23 -6.33 -5.27 4.58
CA VAL A 23 -5.21 -5.74 5.42
C VAL A 23 -3.92 -5.56 4.63
N ILE A 24 -2.88 -5.04 5.29
CA ILE A 24 -1.55 -4.81 4.70
C ILE A 24 -0.52 -5.49 5.61
N PRO A 25 0.28 -6.44 5.09
CA PRO A 25 1.37 -7.02 5.85
C PRO A 25 2.45 -5.98 6.18
N MET A 26 2.94 -6.00 7.42
CA MET A 26 4.14 -5.26 7.83
C MET A 26 5.27 -6.25 8.10
N ILE A 27 6.37 -6.14 7.35
CA ILE A 27 7.50 -7.06 7.39
C ILE A 27 8.70 -6.36 7.99
N ALA A 28 9.31 -6.96 9.02
CA ALA A 28 10.53 -6.45 9.62
C ALA A 28 11.77 -7.03 8.92
N TYR A 29 12.67 -6.16 8.46
CA TYR A 29 13.99 -6.55 7.93
C TYR A 29 15.11 -5.88 8.75
N GLU A 30 16.13 -6.65 9.14
CA GLU A 30 17.29 -6.11 9.90
C GLU A 30 17.93 -4.90 9.19
N ASP A 31 18.07 -4.99 7.86
CA ASP A 31 18.41 -3.90 6.96
C ASP A 31 17.23 -3.59 6.03
N GLY A 32 16.40 -2.63 6.46
CA GLY A 32 15.19 -2.27 5.72
C GLY A 32 15.49 -1.52 4.42
N LEU A 33 16.57 -0.75 4.36
CA LEU A 33 16.93 -0.02 3.14
C LEU A 33 17.40 -0.99 2.05
N ALA A 34 18.25 -1.96 2.40
CA ALA A 34 18.64 -3.02 1.48
C ALA A 34 17.44 -3.88 1.04
N ALA A 35 16.48 -4.11 1.94
CA ALA A 35 15.27 -4.85 1.61
C ALA A 35 14.39 -4.14 0.56
N LEU A 36 14.21 -2.82 0.66
CA LEU A 36 13.49 -2.03 -0.35
C LEU A 36 14.13 -2.21 -1.75
N ASP A 37 15.44 -2.02 -1.82
CA ASP A 37 16.18 -2.10 -3.09
C ASP A 37 16.13 -3.53 -3.67
N TRP A 38 16.29 -4.55 -2.82
CA TRP A 38 16.22 -5.94 -3.22
C TRP A 38 14.84 -6.35 -3.71
N LEU A 39 13.77 -5.96 -3.00
CA LEU A 39 12.40 -6.30 -3.38
C LEU A 39 12.00 -5.64 -4.71
N ALA A 40 12.46 -4.42 -4.94
CA ALA A 40 12.27 -3.75 -6.22
C ALA A 40 12.98 -4.49 -7.35
N ALA A 41 14.25 -4.88 -7.14
CA ALA A 41 15.04 -5.57 -8.17
C ALA A 41 14.55 -7.01 -8.44
N ALA A 42 14.18 -7.75 -7.40
CA ALA A 42 13.87 -9.17 -7.48
C ALA A 42 12.42 -9.43 -7.94
N PHE A 43 11.47 -8.60 -7.50
CA PHE A 43 10.04 -8.81 -7.74
C PHE A 43 9.38 -7.70 -8.56
N GLY A 44 10.12 -6.63 -8.88
CA GLY A 44 9.54 -5.46 -9.56
C GLY A 44 8.62 -4.63 -8.67
N PHE A 45 8.69 -4.78 -7.35
CA PHE A 45 7.90 -3.97 -6.44
C PHE A 45 8.27 -2.49 -6.55
N ARG A 46 7.27 -1.62 -6.50
CA ARG A 46 7.47 -0.19 -6.67
C ARG A 46 7.43 0.52 -5.33
N GLU A 47 8.53 1.13 -4.94
CA GLU A 47 8.58 1.97 -3.75
C GLU A 47 7.55 3.12 -3.84
N ARG A 48 6.80 3.34 -2.76
CA ARG A 48 5.93 4.51 -2.57
C ARG A 48 6.46 5.47 -1.52
N THR A 49 6.94 4.90 -0.42
CA THR A 49 7.33 5.63 0.77
C THR A 49 8.63 5.06 1.30
N ARG A 50 9.55 5.95 1.68
CA ARG A 50 10.79 5.64 2.39
C ARG A 50 11.01 6.70 3.45
N MET A 51 10.92 6.30 4.71
CA MET A 51 11.16 7.14 5.87
C MET A 51 12.28 6.51 6.69
N THR A 52 13.28 7.32 7.03
CA THR A 52 14.36 6.88 7.92
C THR A 52 14.21 7.51 9.29
N ASP A 53 14.73 6.83 10.31
CA ASP A 53 14.95 7.44 11.62
C ASP A 53 16.21 8.34 11.62
N LYS A 54 16.56 8.86 12.80
CA LYS A 54 17.74 9.70 13.01
C LYS A 54 19.07 8.96 12.79
N ASP A 55 19.07 7.65 12.89
CA ASP A 55 20.26 6.79 12.77
C ASP A 55 20.39 6.23 11.34
N GLY A 56 19.49 6.63 10.43
CA GLY A 56 19.46 6.23 9.04
C GLY A 56 18.84 4.86 8.78
N ARG A 57 18.24 4.22 9.78
CA ARG A 57 17.52 2.95 9.60
C ARG A 57 16.13 3.21 9.03
N LEU A 58 15.57 2.25 8.32
CA LEU A 58 14.22 2.37 7.79
C LEU A 58 13.21 2.36 8.94
N SER A 59 12.55 3.49 9.19
CA SER A 59 11.48 3.60 10.19
C SER A 59 10.12 3.19 9.63
N HIS A 60 9.87 3.49 8.35
CA HIS A 60 8.68 3.07 7.62
C HIS A 60 8.93 3.08 6.11
N GLY A 61 8.58 1.98 5.45
CA GLY A 61 8.62 1.84 4.00
C GLY A 61 7.31 1.26 3.48
N GLU A 62 6.90 1.67 2.29
CA GLU A 62 5.76 1.10 1.57
C GLU A 62 6.19 0.73 0.15
N MET A 63 5.79 -0.45 -0.29
CA MET A 63 5.99 -0.90 -1.67
C MET A 63 4.67 -1.41 -2.26
N GLU A 64 4.36 -0.97 -3.47
CA GLU A 64 3.29 -1.55 -4.29
C GLU A 64 3.76 -2.83 -4.97
N THR A 65 2.88 -3.82 -4.97
CA THR A 65 2.97 -5.01 -5.79
C THR A 65 1.91 -4.92 -6.90
N GLU A 66 1.81 -5.93 -7.77
CA GLU A 66 0.74 -5.97 -8.78
C GLU A 66 -0.66 -6.05 -8.16
N GLU A 67 -0.79 -6.68 -6.98
CA GLU A 67 -2.08 -6.98 -6.36
C GLU A 67 -2.34 -6.20 -5.06
N GLY A 68 -1.38 -5.38 -4.59
CA GLY A 68 -1.58 -4.65 -3.35
C GLY A 68 -0.36 -3.92 -2.84
N LEU A 69 -0.22 -3.92 -1.52
CA LEU A 69 0.77 -3.14 -0.80
C LEU A 69 1.40 -4.00 0.29
N ILE A 70 2.70 -3.80 0.50
CA ILE A 70 3.40 -4.26 1.70
C ILE A 70 4.02 -3.06 2.41
N MET A 71 4.12 -3.18 3.74
CA MET A 71 4.84 -2.24 4.58
C MET A 71 6.08 -2.90 5.15
N LEU A 72 7.13 -2.10 5.36
CA LEU A 72 8.42 -2.56 5.86
C LEU A 72 8.95 -1.60 6.91
N ALA A 73 9.66 -2.14 7.90
CA ALA A 73 10.44 -1.35 8.85
C ALA A 73 11.66 -2.15 9.30
N SER A 74 12.64 -1.48 9.86
CA SER A 74 13.72 -2.15 10.58
C SER A 74 13.35 -2.35 12.05
N PRO A 75 13.60 -3.54 12.64
CA PRO A 75 13.37 -3.77 14.05
C PRO A 75 14.30 -2.89 14.91
N THR A 76 13.81 -2.52 16.09
CA THR A 76 14.49 -1.71 17.12
C THR A 76 15.38 -2.55 18.01
#